data_AF-A0A7V2X734-F1
#
_entry.id   AF-A0A7V2X734-F1
#
_cell.length_a   1.000
_cell.length_b   1.000
_cell.length_c   1.000
_cell.angle_alpha   90.00
_cell.angle_beta   90.00
_cell.angle_gamma   90.00
#
_symmetry.space_group_name_H-M   'P 1'
#
loop_
_entity.id
_entity.type
_entity.pdbx_description
1 polymer ?
#
loop_
_entity_poly.entity_id
_entity_poly.type
_entity_poly.pdbx_seq_one_letter_code
_entity_poly.pdbx_strand_id
1 'polypeptide(L)'
;MSSRTVGIIGVVVLLAVFGALGGVWLMFVQPMFDQYKQDERTRQSLEETLDKLRETFAGYKPELMLDLWQRSLQPWRDAREERAKYFNLADWTKYEGQPEEGRMKKFWYFDEINRIVKEFYEKVYAKRGNYNAFPKNPLDMFNTPGQQQYQTRDITDKEIADNLSELTFGLKMCEFLLEHNVTQVNDMVLWPAWISKDHAEILGMKTVGIECVMTMRDLAKLMDDMRTADRYFSVNAIKITYPYIAYNVEPQLNISMIVSQANYLKRKVEQSEKAAAPAAGGPAGPGMPPGVAGRPQVQQAPVEEPSAVSKAWKWFKNNVLYIH
;
A
#
# COMPACT_ATOMS: atom_id res chain seq x y z
N MET A 1 -30.66 -16.47 -80.58
CA MET A 1 -29.77 -16.98 -79.52
C MET A 1 -29.81 -18.49 -79.54
N SER A 2 -28.64 -19.15 -79.60
CA SER A 2 -28.51 -20.60 -79.78
C SER A 2 -28.91 -21.35 -78.50
N SER A 3 -29.54 -22.53 -78.65
CA SER A 3 -29.95 -23.45 -77.57
C SER A 3 -28.82 -23.77 -76.57
N ARG A 4 -27.55 -23.69 -76.99
CA ARG A 4 -26.38 -23.86 -76.11
C ARG A 4 -26.19 -22.74 -75.09
N THR A 5 -26.58 -21.51 -75.41
CA THR A 5 -26.40 -20.35 -74.52
C THR A 5 -27.37 -20.39 -73.35
N VAL A 6 -28.60 -20.88 -73.56
CA VAL A 6 -29.63 -21.03 -72.51
C VAL A 6 -29.26 -22.14 -71.52
N GLY A 7 -28.72 -23.27 -72.01
CA GLY A 7 -28.25 -24.36 -71.14
C GLY A 7 -27.07 -23.96 -70.26
N ILE A 8 -26.11 -23.20 -70.79
CA ILE A 8 -24.96 -22.72 -70.01
C ILE A 8 -25.41 -21.71 -68.94
N ILE A 9 -26.31 -20.78 -69.28
CA ILE A 9 -26.86 -19.83 -68.30
C ILE A 9 -27.62 -20.57 -67.19
N GLY A 10 -28.41 -21.59 -67.53
CA GLY A 10 -29.11 -22.42 -66.54
C GLY A 10 -28.16 -23.11 -65.57
N VAL A 11 -27.05 -23.70 -66.05
CA VAL A 11 -26.05 -24.36 -65.20
C VAL A 11 -25.30 -23.35 -64.31
N VAL A 12 -24.98 -22.16 -64.83
CA VAL A 12 -24.30 -21.11 -64.06
C VAL A 12 -25.19 -20.57 -62.94
N VAL A 13 -26.48 -20.36 -63.20
CA VAL A 13 -27.45 -19.93 -62.16
C VAL A 13 -27.60 -21.00 -61.08
N LEU A 14 -27.65 -22.27 -61.47
CA LEU A 14 -27.77 -23.39 -60.53
C LEU A 14 -26.52 -23.50 -59.64
N LEU A 15 -25.31 -23.39 -60.22
CA LEU A 15 -24.06 -23.33 -59.46
C LEU A 15 -23.99 -22.11 -58.53
N ALA A 16 -24.50 -20.96 -58.96
CA ALA A 16 -24.55 -19.77 -58.11
C ALA A 16 -25.50 -19.94 -56.92
N VAL A 17 -26.66 -20.58 -57.11
CA VAL A 17 -27.61 -20.86 -56.02
C VAL A 17 -27.07 -21.91 -55.05
N PHE A 18 -26.46 -22.99 -55.55
CA PHE A 18 -25.81 -23.98 -54.69
C PHE A 18 -24.57 -23.43 -53.99
N GLY A 19 -23.81 -22.55 -54.65
CA GLY A 19 -22.69 -21.83 -54.05
C GLY A 19 -23.15 -20.87 -52.94
N ALA A 20 -24.24 -20.15 -53.15
CA ALA A 20 -24.83 -19.27 -52.14
C ALA A 20 -25.37 -20.06 -50.93
N LEU A 21 -26.09 -21.16 -51.17
CA LEU A 21 -26.58 -22.03 -50.09
C LEU A 21 -25.45 -22.71 -49.32
N GLY A 22 -24.41 -23.18 -50.01
CA GLY A 22 -23.21 -23.74 -49.39
C GLY A 22 -22.42 -22.69 -48.60
N GLY A 23 -22.34 -21.45 -49.11
CA GLY A 23 -21.72 -20.32 -48.42
C GLY A 23 -22.44 -19.92 -47.14
N VAL A 24 -23.78 -19.86 -47.16
CA VAL A 24 -24.60 -19.60 -45.96
C VAL A 24 -24.45 -20.72 -44.93
N TRP A 25 -24.40 -21.98 -45.37
CA TRP A 25 -24.16 -23.12 -44.49
C TRP A 25 -22.78 -23.06 -43.80
N LEU A 26 -21.72 -22.80 -44.56
CA LEU A 26 -20.35 -22.71 -44.04
C LEU A 26 -20.13 -21.49 -43.13
N MET A 27 -20.68 -20.33 -43.48
CA MET A 27 -20.42 -19.08 -42.75
C MET A 27 -21.37 -18.82 -41.59
N PHE A 28 -22.59 -19.35 -41.58
CA PHE A 28 -23.56 -19.08 -40.52
C PHE A 28 -23.97 -20.31 -39.73
N VAL A 29 -24.20 -21.44 -40.39
CA VAL A 29 -24.72 -22.64 -39.70
C VAL A 29 -23.59 -23.35 -38.94
N GLN A 30 -22.44 -23.57 -39.59
CA GLN A 30 -21.30 -24.24 -38.96
C GLN A 30 -20.76 -23.52 -37.71
N PRO A 31 -20.46 -22.20 -37.73
CA PRO A 31 -19.96 -21.53 -36.53
C PRO A 31 -21.01 -21.47 -35.42
N MET A 32 -22.30 -21.42 -35.75
CA MET A 32 -23.36 -21.47 -34.75
C MET A 32 -23.38 -22.83 -34.04
N PHE A 33 -23.23 -23.95 -34.78
CA PHE A 33 -23.11 -25.28 -34.18
C PHE A 33 -21.83 -25.47 -33.36
N ASP A 34 -20.71 -24.88 -33.77
CA ASP A 34 -19.47 -24.95 -33.02
C ASP A 34 -19.53 -24.11 -31.73
N GLN A 35 -20.23 -22.96 -31.74
CA GLN A 35 -20.56 -22.21 -30.52
C GLN A 35 -21.45 -23.03 -29.58
N TYR A 36 -22.53 -23.65 -30.09
CA TYR A 36 -23.38 -24.51 -29.26
C TYR A 36 -22.61 -25.69 -28.64
N LYS A 37 -21.64 -26.28 -29.37
CA LYS A 37 -20.77 -27.33 -28.80
C LYS A 37 -19.82 -26.80 -27.74
N GLN A 38 -19.32 -25.57 -27.87
CA GLN A 38 -18.48 -24.94 -26.85
C GLN A 38 -19.28 -24.58 -25.61
N ASP A 39 -20.49 -24.08 -25.77
CA ASP A 39 -21.42 -23.80 -24.68
C ASP A 39 -21.82 -25.09 -23.95
N GLU A 40 -22.10 -26.17 -24.67
CA GLU A 40 -22.44 -27.46 -24.06
C GLU A 40 -21.26 -28.06 -23.29
N ARG A 41 -20.03 -27.92 -23.82
CA ARG A 41 -18.81 -28.34 -23.10
C ARG A 41 -18.56 -27.49 -21.86
N THR A 42 -18.83 -26.20 -21.92
CA THR A 42 -18.70 -25.28 -20.79
C THR A 42 -19.75 -25.57 -19.74
N ARG A 43 -20.98 -25.88 -20.16
CA ARG A 43 -22.05 -26.31 -19.28
C ARG A 43 -21.72 -27.62 -18.59
N GLN A 44 -21.24 -28.62 -19.33
CA GLN A 44 -20.81 -29.90 -18.77
C GLN A 44 -19.65 -29.75 -17.79
N SER A 45 -18.66 -28.92 -18.09
CA SER A 45 -17.54 -28.68 -17.16
C SER A 45 -17.98 -27.91 -15.91
N LEU A 46 -18.94 -26.99 -16.02
CA LEU A 46 -19.54 -26.29 -14.89
C LEU A 46 -20.41 -27.22 -14.04
N GLU A 47 -21.23 -28.08 -14.65
CA GLU A 47 -22.02 -29.11 -13.96
C GLU A 47 -21.09 -30.11 -13.26
N GLU A 48 -20.04 -30.60 -13.93
CA GLU A 48 -19.05 -31.49 -13.31
C GLU A 48 -18.29 -30.81 -12.17
N THR A 49 -17.98 -29.52 -12.30
CA THR A 49 -17.36 -28.74 -11.22
C THR A 49 -18.33 -28.54 -10.06
N LEU A 50 -19.61 -28.25 -10.35
CA LEU A 50 -20.65 -28.11 -9.34
C LEU A 50 -20.92 -29.44 -8.61
N ASP A 51 -20.95 -30.56 -9.32
CA ASP A 51 -21.13 -31.88 -8.73
C ASP A 51 -19.91 -32.30 -7.93
N LYS A 52 -18.69 -32.05 -8.40
CA LYS A 52 -17.46 -32.24 -7.60
C LYS A 52 -17.46 -31.38 -6.34
N LEU A 53 -17.87 -30.12 -6.43
CA LEU A 53 -18.01 -29.25 -5.27
C LEU A 53 -19.11 -29.79 -4.34
N ARG A 54 -20.26 -30.19 -4.89
CA ARG A 54 -21.38 -30.72 -4.11
C ARG A 54 -21.03 -32.04 -3.43
N GLU A 55 -20.26 -32.91 -4.05
CA GLU A 55 -19.78 -34.18 -3.49
C GLU A 55 -18.66 -33.96 -2.47
N THR A 56 -17.70 -33.08 -2.77
CA THR A 56 -16.58 -32.75 -1.86
C THR A 56 -17.06 -32.01 -0.61
N PHE A 57 -18.09 -31.17 -0.76
CA PHE A 57 -18.71 -30.40 0.33
C PHE A 57 -20.05 -31.00 0.79
N ALA A 58 -20.45 -32.18 0.31
CA ALA A 58 -21.68 -32.85 0.74
C ALA A 58 -21.63 -33.09 2.26
N GLY A 59 -22.53 -32.43 3.00
CA GLY A 59 -22.60 -32.55 4.46
C GLY A 59 -21.79 -31.50 5.24
N TYR A 60 -21.02 -30.63 4.57
CA TYR A 60 -20.30 -29.53 5.21
C TYR A 60 -21.03 -28.20 5.00
N LYS A 61 -21.34 -27.49 6.08
CA LYS A 61 -21.87 -26.12 6.00
C LYS A 61 -20.72 -25.18 5.62
N PRO A 62 -20.73 -24.50 4.46
CA PRO A 62 -19.69 -23.56 4.07
C PRO A 62 -19.45 -22.46 5.12
N GLU A 63 -20.53 -22.04 5.79
CA GLU A 63 -20.50 -21.12 6.92
C GLU A 63 -19.60 -21.60 8.06
N LEU A 64 -19.59 -22.91 8.35
CA LEU A 64 -18.76 -23.49 9.42
C LEU A 64 -17.28 -23.54 9.02
N MET A 65 -16.97 -23.80 7.75
CA MET A 65 -15.59 -23.73 7.25
C MET A 65 -15.06 -22.29 7.26
N LEU A 66 -15.90 -21.32 6.85
CA LEU A 66 -15.56 -19.90 6.91
C LEU A 66 -15.37 -19.43 8.35
N ASP A 67 -16.24 -19.83 9.28
CA ASP A 67 -16.10 -19.52 10.71
C ASP A 67 -14.83 -20.14 11.31
N LEU A 68 -14.53 -21.40 11.00
CA LEU A 68 -13.28 -22.05 11.45
C LEU A 68 -12.03 -21.38 10.86
N TRP A 69 -12.08 -20.98 9.58
CA TRP A 69 -10.99 -20.25 8.94
C TRP A 69 -10.81 -18.85 9.53
N GLN A 70 -11.90 -18.12 9.76
CA GLN A 70 -11.88 -16.81 10.43
C GLN A 70 -11.33 -16.94 11.86
N ARG A 71 -11.75 -17.95 12.62
CA ARG A 71 -11.21 -18.25 13.95
C ARG A 71 -9.73 -18.58 13.92
N SER A 72 -9.26 -19.30 12.89
CA SER A 72 -7.83 -19.60 12.72
C SER A 72 -6.99 -18.35 12.40
N LEU A 73 -7.60 -17.33 11.78
CA LEU A 73 -6.97 -16.06 11.47
C LEU A 73 -7.05 -15.04 12.60
N GLN A 74 -8.00 -15.18 13.52
CA GLN A 74 -8.17 -14.28 14.65
C GLN A 74 -6.88 -14.03 15.46
N PRO A 75 -6.08 -15.04 15.86
CA PRO A 75 -4.83 -14.78 16.59
C PRO A 75 -3.82 -13.96 15.77
N TRP A 76 -3.83 -14.09 14.45
CA TRP A 76 -2.97 -13.29 13.56
C TRP A 76 -3.47 -11.85 13.41
N ARG A 77 -4.80 -11.63 13.46
CA ARG A 77 -5.39 -10.29 13.52
C ARG A 77 -5.10 -9.62 14.85
N ASP A 78 -5.31 -10.33 15.95
CA ASP A 78 -5.06 -9.83 17.30
C ASP A 78 -3.57 -9.47 17.48
N ALA A 79 -2.66 -10.35 17.06
CA ALA A 79 -1.22 -10.08 17.09
C ALA A 79 -0.82 -8.91 16.16
N ARG A 80 -1.52 -8.73 15.03
CA ARG A 80 -1.30 -7.59 14.15
C ARG A 80 -1.77 -6.30 14.80
N GLU A 81 -2.95 -6.28 15.41
CA GLU A 81 -3.46 -5.10 16.13
C GLU A 81 -2.59 -4.75 17.33
N GLU A 82 -2.09 -5.75 18.05
CA GLU A 82 -1.14 -5.54 19.15
C GLU A 82 0.15 -4.89 18.65
N ARG A 83 0.73 -5.40 17.56
CA ARG A 83 1.94 -4.83 16.94
C ARG A 83 1.69 -3.47 16.31
N ALA A 84 0.52 -3.26 15.72
CA ALA A 84 0.13 -2.01 15.06
C ALA A 84 0.20 -0.80 16.00
N LYS A 85 0.06 -1.01 17.31
CA LYS A 85 0.21 0.04 18.32
C LYS A 85 1.57 0.74 18.24
N TYR A 86 2.64 0.04 17.88
CA TYR A 86 3.98 0.62 17.73
C TYR A 86 4.20 1.31 16.37
N PHE A 87 3.30 1.12 15.41
CA PHE A 87 3.37 1.75 14.10
C PHE A 87 2.46 2.98 14.07
N ASN A 88 2.87 4.03 14.77
CA ASN A 88 2.12 5.28 14.85
C ASN A 88 3.06 6.49 14.68
N LEU A 89 2.56 7.57 14.09
CA LEU A 89 3.24 8.88 14.04
C LEU A 89 2.92 9.74 15.27
N ALA A 90 2.32 9.15 16.30
CA ALA A 90 1.85 9.79 17.53
C ALA A 90 1.12 11.13 17.25
N ASP A 91 1.48 12.16 18.03
CA ASP A 91 0.99 13.53 17.87
C ASP A 91 1.89 14.35 16.92
N TRP A 92 2.84 13.73 16.21
CA TRP A 92 3.82 14.49 15.41
C TRP A 92 3.23 15.10 14.15
N THR A 93 2.07 14.62 13.69
CA THR A 93 1.36 15.20 12.54
C THR A 93 0.09 15.96 12.95
N LYS A 94 -0.20 16.06 14.25
CA LYS A 94 -1.43 16.69 14.75
C LYS A 94 -1.18 18.18 14.93
N TYR A 95 -2.02 19.00 14.31
CA TYR A 95 -2.09 20.44 14.50
C TYR A 95 -3.46 20.80 15.10
N GLU A 96 -3.56 21.94 15.78
CA GLU A 96 -4.80 22.34 16.43
C GLU A 96 -5.66 23.17 15.48
N GLY A 97 -6.95 22.84 15.46
CA GLY A 97 -7.98 23.67 14.84
C GLY A 97 -8.34 23.30 13.40
N GLN A 98 -9.61 23.55 13.10
CA GLN A 98 -10.11 23.78 11.76
C GLN A 98 -10.38 25.28 11.64
N PRO A 99 -10.33 25.86 10.43
CA PRO A 99 -10.66 27.27 10.26
C PRO A 99 -12.05 27.56 10.84
N GLU A 100 -12.14 28.51 11.77
CA GLU A 100 -13.42 28.95 12.36
C GLU A 100 -14.41 29.36 11.25
N GLU A 101 -15.69 29.01 11.41
CA GLU A 101 -16.73 29.38 10.45
C GLU A 101 -16.76 30.90 10.26
N GLY A 102 -16.42 31.37 9.06
CA GLY A 102 -16.37 32.79 8.70
C GLY A 102 -14.96 33.37 8.54
N ARG A 103 -13.90 32.67 8.96
CA ARG A 103 -12.52 33.11 8.75
C ARG A 103 -11.99 32.63 7.39
N MET A 104 -11.35 33.52 6.64
CA MET A 104 -10.65 33.14 5.41
C MET A 104 -9.56 32.12 5.73
N LYS A 105 -9.64 30.93 5.12
CA LYS A 105 -8.75 29.77 5.36
C LYS A 105 -7.27 30.13 5.28
N LYS A 106 -6.92 31.01 4.33
CA LYS A 106 -5.57 31.51 4.12
C LYS A 106 -5.01 32.25 5.34
N PHE A 107 -5.80 33.13 5.97
CA PHE A 107 -5.35 33.88 7.16
C PHE A 107 -5.21 32.97 8.37
N TRP A 108 -6.15 32.05 8.56
CA TRP A 108 -6.07 31.06 9.62
C TRP A 108 -4.82 30.18 9.49
N TYR A 109 -4.52 29.67 8.28
CA TYR A 109 -3.34 28.85 8.01
C TYR A 109 -2.02 29.55 8.38
N PHE A 110 -1.87 30.84 8.05
CA PHE A 110 -0.65 31.57 8.37
C PHE A 110 -0.52 31.92 9.85
N ASP A 111 -1.63 32.23 10.52
CA ASP A 111 -1.63 32.43 11.97
C ASP A 111 -1.21 31.14 12.68
N GLU A 112 -1.72 30.01 12.23
CA GLU A 112 -1.39 28.70 12.80
C GLU A 112 0.08 28.33 12.56
N ILE A 113 0.60 28.53 11.35
CA ILE A 113 2.03 28.38 11.07
C ILE A 113 2.87 29.23 12.03
N ASN A 114 2.55 30.51 12.12
CA ASN A 114 3.32 31.45 12.95
C ASN A 114 3.27 31.06 14.42
N ARG A 115 2.12 30.56 14.90
CA ARG A 115 1.95 30.06 16.25
C ARG A 115 2.85 28.85 16.52
N ILE A 116 2.76 27.81 15.69
CA ILE A 116 3.56 26.57 15.87
C ILE A 116 5.05 26.88 15.80
N VAL A 117 5.48 27.71 14.84
CA VAL A 117 6.90 28.10 14.71
C VAL A 117 7.38 28.90 15.92
N LYS A 118 6.55 29.82 16.42
CA LYS A 118 6.87 30.60 17.63
C LYS A 118 7.01 29.69 18.85
N GLU A 119 6.07 28.78 19.08
CA GLU A 119 6.12 27.81 20.19
C GLU A 119 7.38 26.94 20.13
N PHE A 120 7.78 26.51 18.94
CA PHE A 120 9.03 25.78 18.74
C PHE A 120 10.25 26.62 19.16
N TYR A 121 10.36 27.86 18.69
CA TYR A 121 11.50 28.71 19.04
C TYR A 121 11.53 29.11 20.52
N GLU A 122 10.37 29.26 21.16
CA GLU A 122 10.29 29.47 22.61
C GLU A 122 10.90 28.28 23.37
N LYS A 123 10.64 27.04 22.93
CA LYS A 123 11.27 25.83 23.51
C LYS A 123 12.77 25.77 23.25
N VAL A 124 13.21 26.10 22.02
CA VAL A 124 14.64 26.17 21.67
C VAL A 124 15.36 27.17 22.58
N TYR A 125 14.78 28.37 22.73
CA TYR A 125 15.34 29.41 23.59
C TYR A 125 15.36 28.99 25.06
N ALA A 126 14.28 28.41 25.57
CA ALA A 126 14.20 27.93 26.94
C ALA A 126 15.29 26.89 27.26
N LYS A 127 15.63 26.01 26.30
CA LYS A 127 16.63 24.96 26.53
C LYS A 127 18.07 25.38 26.24
N ARG A 128 18.31 26.20 25.21
CA ARG A 128 19.67 26.54 24.73
C ARG A 128 20.09 27.99 24.98
N GLY A 129 19.15 28.88 25.28
CA GLY A 129 19.40 30.33 25.40
C GLY A 129 19.80 31.01 24.08
N ASN A 130 19.73 30.30 22.94
CA ASN A 130 20.13 30.80 21.63
C ASN A 130 19.32 30.12 20.51
N TYR A 131 18.94 30.89 19.50
CA TYR A 131 18.21 30.43 18.32
C TYR A 131 19.11 29.84 17.22
N ASN A 132 20.42 30.13 17.24
CA ASN A 132 21.35 29.77 16.15
C ASN A 132 21.66 28.27 16.05
N ALA A 133 21.30 27.46 17.05
CA ALA A 133 21.51 26.01 17.02
C ALA A 133 20.55 25.28 16.07
N PHE A 134 19.42 25.90 15.75
CA PHE A 134 18.38 25.34 14.90
C PHE A 134 18.18 26.21 13.65
N PRO A 135 17.56 25.66 12.59
CA PRO A 135 17.33 26.35 11.34
C PRO A 135 16.58 27.66 11.59
N LYS A 136 17.01 28.76 10.95
CA LYS A 136 16.39 30.10 11.13
C LYS A 136 15.05 30.25 10.39
N ASN A 137 14.83 29.44 9.37
CA ASN A 137 13.58 29.42 8.63
C ASN A 137 13.09 27.98 8.45
N PRO A 138 12.24 27.47 9.36
CA PRO A 138 11.71 26.11 9.24
C PRO A 138 10.78 25.96 8.02
N LEU A 139 10.17 27.04 7.54
CA LEU A 139 9.28 26.98 6.36
C LEU A 139 10.06 26.62 5.10
N ASP A 140 11.18 27.29 4.87
CA ASP A 140 12.03 27.01 3.71
C ASP A 140 12.65 25.61 3.82
N MET A 141 13.07 25.22 5.03
CA MET A 141 13.67 23.91 5.28
C MET A 141 12.73 22.76 4.96
N PHE A 142 11.46 22.87 5.38
CA PHE A 142 10.45 21.84 5.15
C PHE A 142 9.67 22.04 3.84
N ASN A 143 10.13 22.95 2.98
CA ASN A 143 9.45 23.31 1.73
C ASN A 143 7.96 23.66 1.93
N THR A 144 7.64 24.25 3.09
CA THR A 144 6.27 24.66 3.43
C THR A 144 5.96 26.00 2.77
N PRO A 145 4.87 26.10 2.00
CA PRO A 145 4.59 27.29 1.22
C PRO A 145 4.23 28.50 2.10
N GLY A 146 5.00 29.57 1.96
CA GLY A 146 4.81 30.83 2.68
C GLY A 146 3.72 31.74 2.09
N GLN A 147 3.52 32.91 2.71
CA GLN A 147 2.46 33.87 2.35
C GLN A 147 2.47 34.30 0.88
N GLN A 148 3.66 34.41 0.29
CA GLN A 148 3.86 34.90 -1.07
C GLN A 148 3.24 33.97 -2.13
N GLN A 149 3.32 32.64 -1.93
CA GLN A 149 2.83 31.65 -2.90
C GLN A 149 1.30 31.55 -2.96
N TYR A 150 0.60 32.05 -1.94
CA TYR A 150 -0.86 32.07 -1.89
C TYR A 150 -1.45 33.46 -2.14
N GLN A 151 -0.66 34.44 -2.60
CA GLN A 151 -1.19 35.78 -2.90
C GLN A 151 -2.22 35.78 -4.02
N THR A 152 -2.06 34.89 -5.01
CA THR A 152 -2.89 34.84 -6.22
C THR A 152 -3.89 33.68 -6.25
N ARG A 153 -3.87 32.77 -5.26
CA ARG A 153 -4.74 31.59 -5.21
C ARG A 153 -5.26 31.32 -3.81
N ASP A 154 -6.47 30.78 -3.74
CA ASP A 154 -7.02 30.23 -2.50
C ASP A 154 -6.33 28.91 -2.13
N ILE A 155 -6.29 28.64 -0.83
CA ILE A 155 -5.71 27.41 -0.27
C ILE A 155 -6.81 26.36 -0.07
N THR A 156 -6.54 25.13 -0.51
CA THR A 156 -7.48 24.01 -0.33
C THR A 156 -7.32 23.36 1.03
N ASP A 157 -8.38 22.75 1.58
CA ASP A 157 -8.33 22.08 2.89
C ASP A 157 -7.32 20.93 2.93
N LYS A 158 -7.15 20.26 1.79
CA LYS A 158 -6.15 19.20 1.64
C LYS A 158 -4.73 19.76 1.73
N GLU A 159 -4.43 20.86 1.03
CA GLU A 159 -3.12 21.51 1.11
C GLU A 159 -2.81 22.03 2.51
N ILE A 160 -3.80 22.59 3.22
CA ILE A 160 -3.64 22.98 4.63
C ILE A 160 -3.21 21.78 5.46
N ALA A 161 -3.94 20.66 5.35
CA ALA A 161 -3.67 19.48 6.13
C ALA A 161 -2.30 18.87 5.81
N ASP A 162 -1.96 18.75 4.53
CA ASP A 162 -0.69 18.19 4.09
C ASP A 162 0.47 19.08 4.59
N ASN A 163 0.43 20.39 4.33
CA ASN A 163 1.48 21.34 4.72
C ASN A 163 1.66 21.44 6.25
N LEU A 164 0.56 21.60 7.01
CA LEU A 164 0.65 21.68 8.48
C LEU A 164 1.13 20.36 9.09
N SER A 165 0.74 19.22 8.52
CA SER A 165 1.22 17.92 8.99
C SER A 165 2.70 17.70 8.72
N GLU A 166 3.24 18.24 7.62
CA GLU A 166 4.66 18.19 7.28
C GLU A 166 5.48 19.12 8.17
N LEU A 167 5.03 20.37 8.32
CA LEU A 167 5.66 21.35 9.20
C LEU A 167 5.71 20.86 10.65
N THR A 168 4.57 20.40 11.18
CA THR A 168 4.50 19.91 12.57
C THR A 168 5.41 18.71 12.76
N PHE A 169 5.44 17.79 11.80
CA PHE A 169 6.31 16.61 11.88
C PHE A 169 7.79 16.97 11.87
N GLY A 170 8.19 17.90 10.99
CA GLY A 170 9.56 18.43 10.95
C GLY A 170 9.96 19.13 12.25
N LEU A 171 9.09 19.98 12.77
CA LEU A 171 9.34 20.69 14.05
C LEU A 171 9.40 19.72 15.23
N LYS A 172 8.56 18.68 15.27
CA LYS A 172 8.61 17.65 16.30
C LYS A 172 9.87 16.80 16.22
N MET A 173 10.39 16.54 15.02
CA MET A 173 11.71 15.93 14.86
C MET A 173 12.81 16.87 15.39
N CYS A 174 12.74 18.18 15.13
CA CYS A 174 13.65 19.13 15.76
C CYS A 174 13.53 19.15 17.29
N GLU A 175 12.32 19.09 17.85
CA GLU A 175 12.10 19.00 19.30
C GLU A 175 12.74 17.73 19.87
N PHE A 176 12.58 16.59 19.19
CA PHE A 176 13.24 15.34 19.57
C PHE A 176 14.77 15.47 19.55
N LEU A 177 15.36 16.04 18.49
CA LEU A 177 16.81 16.32 18.45
C LEU A 177 17.26 17.30 19.54
N LEU A 178 16.44 18.31 19.84
CA LEU A 178 16.69 19.26 20.93
C LEU A 178 16.72 18.53 22.29
N GLU A 179 15.84 17.55 22.50
CA GLU A 179 15.81 16.70 23.70
C GLU A 179 17.15 15.97 23.94
N HIS A 180 17.77 15.47 22.88
CA HIS A 180 19.07 14.76 22.92
C HIS A 180 20.31 15.68 22.82
N ASN A 181 20.19 16.95 23.21
CA ASN A 181 21.33 17.88 23.32
C ASN A 181 22.14 18.08 22.02
N VAL A 182 21.49 18.01 20.85
CA VAL A 182 22.12 18.30 19.56
C VAL A 182 22.66 19.73 19.51
N THR A 183 23.97 19.88 19.29
CA THR A 183 24.70 21.17 19.30
C THR A 183 24.20 22.09 18.19
N GLN A 184 24.04 21.53 16.98
CA GLN A 184 23.54 22.25 15.82
C GLN A 184 22.85 21.30 14.86
N VAL A 185 21.74 21.74 14.26
CA VAL A 185 21.14 21.10 13.08
C VAL A 185 21.56 21.90 11.85
N ASN A 186 22.31 21.27 10.95
CA ASN A 186 22.82 21.91 9.74
C ASN A 186 21.76 21.91 8.64
N ASP A 187 21.18 20.73 8.40
CA ASP A 187 20.19 20.52 7.36
C ASP A 187 19.25 19.37 7.76
N MET A 188 18.05 19.38 7.20
CA MET A 188 17.03 18.39 7.42
C MET A 188 16.04 18.44 6.27
N VAL A 189 15.84 17.28 5.65
CA VAL A 189 14.99 17.13 4.48
C VAL A 189 13.91 16.10 4.78
N LEU A 190 12.65 16.51 4.68
CA LEU A 190 11.52 15.62 4.77
C LEU A 190 11.26 14.97 3.40
N TRP A 191 11.24 13.64 3.36
CA TRP A 191 10.79 12.90 2.19
C TRP A 191 9.26 12.83 2.17
N PRO A 192 8.63 12.90 0.99
CA PRO A 192 7.19 12.70 0.87
C PRO A 192 6.75 11.38 1.49
N ALA A 193 5.56 11.36 2.10
CA ALA A 193 5.00 10.13 2.65
C ALA A 193 4.81 9.09 1.54
N TRP A 194 5.27 7.87 1.79
CA TRP A 194 5.18 6.77 0.82
C TRP A 194 4.62 5.52 1.48
N ILE A 195 4.02 4.64 0.69
CA ILE A 195 3.44 3.39 1.19
C ILE A 195 4.43 2.28 0.91
N SER A 196 4.73 1.47 1.93
CA SER A 196 5.67 0.37 1.77
C SER A 196 5.03 -0.77 0.96
N LYS A 197 5.61 -1.04 -0.21
CA LYS A 197 5.25 -2.19 -1.06
C LYS A 197 5.66 -3.51 -0.41
N ASP A 198 6.80 -3.52 0.28
CA ASP A 198 7.35 -4.70 0.93
C ASP A 198 6.45 -5.23 2.07
N HIS A 199 5.68 -4.33 2.68
CA HIS A 199 4.75 -4.65 3.76
C HIS A 199 3.29 -4.64 3.28
N ALA A 200 3.01 -5.20 2.09
CA ALA A 200 1.65 -5.37 1.55
C ALA A 200 0.78 -4.09 1.64
N GLU A 201 1.39 -2.91 1.52
CA GLU A 201 0.74 -1.61 1.59
C GLU A 201 0.03 -1.27 2.91
N ILE A 202 0.33 -2.01 3.98
CA ILE A 202 -0.29 -1.79 5.31
C ILE A 202 0.40 -0.68 6.12
N LEU A 203 1.62 -0.28 5.72
CA LEU A 203 2.42 0.74 6.39
C LEU A 203 2.62 1.97 5.49
N GLY A 204 2.32 3.15 6.04
CA GLY A 204 2.73 4.44 5.50
C GLY A 204 4.02 4.89 6.18
N MET A 205 5.05 5.20 5.41
CA MET A 205 6.36 5.58 5.90
C MET A 205 6.58 7.09 5.71
N LYS A 206 7.15 7.73 6.73
CA LYS A 206 7.70 9.09 6.64
C LYS A 206 9.20 9.01 6.89
N THR A 207 10.00 9.53 5.96
CA THR A 207 11.46 9.50 6.03
C THR A 207 12.01 10.91 6.20
N VAL A 208 13.03 11.07 7.01
CA VAL A 208 13.73 12.32 7.27
C VAL A 208 15.22 12.10 7.09
N GLY A 209 15.85 12.90 6.24
CA GLY A 209 17.30 13.06 6.23
C GLY A 209 17.68 14.15 7.23
N ILE A 210 18.63 13.88 8.12
CA ILE A 210 19.06 14.79 9.19
C ILE A 210 20.57 14.94 9.09
N GLU A 211 21.05 16.18 9.06
CA GLU A 211 22.45 16.54 9.25
C GLU A 211 22.60 17.38 10.52
N CYS A 212 23.34 16.87 11.49
CA CYS A 212 23.49 17.52 12.78
C CYS A 212 24.85 17.28 13.41
N VAL A 213 25.16 18.08 14.43
CA VAL A 213 26.39 18.00 15.22
C VAL A 213 26.04 17.65 16.66
N MET A 214 26.58 16.55 17.19
CA MET A 214 26.43 16.16 18.59
C MET A 214 27.62 15.34 19.10
N THR A 215 27.67 15.08 20.41
CA THR A 215 28.68 14.20 21.01
C THR A 215 28.35 12.72 20.74
N MET A 216 29.37 11.84 20.81
CA MET A 216 29.15 10.39 20.68
C MET A 216 28.23 9.84 21.78
N ARG A 217 28.33 10.40 23.00
CA ARG A 217 27.49 10.02 24.13
C ARG A 217 26.02 10.33 23.87
N ASP A 218 25.74 11.52 23.36
CA ASP A 218 24.37 11.95 23.07
C ASP A 218 23.81 11.18 21.86
N LEU A 219 24.64 10.86 20.86
CA LEU A 219 24.25 9.99 19.75
C LEU A 219 23.87 8.59 20.24
N ALA A 220 24.67 7.99 21.13
CA ALA A 220 24.36 6.67 21.68
C ALA A 220 23.02 6.66 22.44
N LYS A 221 22.75 7.73 23.21
CA LYS A 221 21.46 7.92 23.89
C LYS A 221 20.31 8.08 22.90
N LEU A 222 20.46 8.94 21.89
CA LEU A 222 19.47 9.12 20.83
C LEU A 222 19.10 7.78 20.17
N MET A 223 20.10 6.94 19.86
CA MET A 223 19.87 5.63 19.24
C MET A 223 19.17 4.65 20.18
N ASP A 224 19.49 4.66 21.47
CA ASP A 224 18.82 3.80 22.45
C ASP A 224 17.38 4.28 22.71
N ASP A 225 17.17 5.58 22.82
CA ASP A 225 15.85 6.18 23.00
C ASP A 225 14.94 5.91 21.78
N MET A 226 15.48 6.01 20.55
CA MET A 226 14.76 5.59 19.33
C MET A 226 14.42 4.10 19.32
N ARG A 227 15.27 3.25 19.90
CA ARG A 227 15.05 1.79 19.99
C ARG A 227 13.98 1.43 21.03
N THR A 228 13.92 2.16 22.14
CA THR A 228 12.99 1.90 23.24
C THR A 228 11.68 2.69 23.15
N ALA A 229 11.58 3.62 22.19
CA ALA A 229 10.39 4.43 22.01
C ALA A 229 9.13 3.58 21.78
N ASP A 230 7.99 4.14 22.13
CA ASP A 230 6.65 3.58 21.91
C ASP A 230 6.20 3.58 20.43
N ARG A 231 7.15 3.84 19.52
CA ARG A 231 6.92 3.99 18.09
C ARG A 231 8.07 3.41 17.28
N TYR A 232 7.76 3.01 16.06
CA TYR A 232 8.72 2.43 15.16
C TYR A 232 9.64 3.48 14.54
N PHE A 233 10.93 3.35 14.82
CA PHE A 233 12.01 4.04 14.14
C PHE A 233 12.89 3.04 13.38
N SER A 234 13.28 3.41 12.17
CA SER A 234 14.28 2.70 11.36
C SER A 234 15.35 3.69 10.93
N VAL A 235 16.61 3.39 11.23
CA VAL A 235 17.75 4.15 10.72
C VAL A 235 18.23 3.46 9.45
N ASN A 236 17.93 4.05 8.30
CA ASN A 236 18.22 3.44 7.00
C ASN A 236 19.67 3.66 6.58
N ALA A 237 20.26 4.78 6.98
CA ALA A 237 21.65 5.11 6.73
C ALA A 237 22.19 6.03 7.82
N ILE A 238 23.46 5.86 8.18
CA ILE A 238 24.18 6.75 9.08
C ILE A 238 25.61 6.94 8.58
N LYS A 239 26.05 8.20 8.53
CA LYS A 239 27.40 8.61 8.25
C LYS A 239 27.87 9.48 9.41
N ILE A 240 28.97 9.09 10.02
CA ILE A 240 29.59 9.83 11.12
C ILE A 240 30.94 10.32 10.61
N THR A 241 31.13 11.63 10.62
CA THR A 241 32.39 12.27 10.24
C THR A 241 32.96 12.97 11.45
N TYR A 242 34.22 12.69 11.76
CA TYR A 242 34.93 13.35 12.85
C TYR A 242 35.90 14.38 12.29
N PRO A 243 35.62 15.69 12.44
CA PRO A 243 36.45 16.73 11.82
C PRO A 243 37.80 16.97 12.53
N TYR A 244 37.97 16.59 13.81
CA TYR A 244 39.10 17.08 14.62
C TYR A 244 39.76 16.02 15.51
N ILE A 245 40.59 15.14 14.94
CA ILE A 245 41.28 14.04 15.66
C ILE A 245 42.29 14.52 16.72
N ALA A 246 42.69 15.79 16.69
CA ALA A 246 43.85 16.28 17.44
C ALA A 246 43.57 16.84 18.85
N TYR A 247 42.31 16.97 19.28
CA TYR A 247 41.99 17.63 20.56
C TYR A 247 41.55 16.66 21.66
N ASN A 248 42.00 16.91 22.90
CA ASN A 248 41.71 16.10 24.10
C ASN A 248 40.35 16.44 24.76
N VAL A 249 39.37 16.86 23.97
CA VAL A 249 38.00 17.16 24.44
C VAL A 249 37.02 16.19 23.78
N GLU A 250 35.85 15.99 24.40
CA GLU A 250 34.82 15.10 23.83
C GLU A 250 34.47 15.57 22.40
N PRO A 251 34.64 14.69 21.40
CA PRO A 251 34.55 15.10 20.01
C PRO A 251 33.11 15.44 19.62
N GLN A 252 32.96 16.62 18.99
CA GLN A 252 31.75 16.95 18.25
C GLN A 252 31.81 16.21 16.91
N LEU A 253 30.80 15.38 16.65
CA LEU A 253 30.69 14.56 15.45
C LEU A 253 29.69 15.20 14.50
N ASN A 254 30.06 15.28 13.21
CA ASN A 254 29.13 15.63 12.15
C ASN A 254 28.42 14.35 11.71
N ILE A 255 27.12 14.28 11.95
CA ILE A 255 26.31 13.10 11.71
C ILE A 255 25.29 13.41 10.64
N SER A 256 25.28 12.59 9.58
CA SER A 256 24.24 12.57 8.57
C SER A 256 23.50 11.24 8.68
N MET A 257 22.20 11.27 8.92
CA MET A 257 21.39 10.07 9.09
C MET A 257 20.08 10.15 8.32
N ILE A 258 19.58 8.99 7.88
CA ILE A 258 18.25 8.85 7.29
C ILE A 258 17.42 8.03 8.25
N VAL A 259 16.37 8.64 8.80
CA VAL A 259 15.48 8.03 9.77
C VAL A 259 14.08 7.92 9.17
N SER A 260 13.50 6.73 9.23
CA SER A 260 12.13 6.46 8.80
C SER A 260 11.25 6.10 10.00
N GLN A 261 10.05 6.67 10.04
CA GLN A 261 8.97 6.25 10.92
C GLN A 261 7.86 5.59 10.12
N ALA A 262 7.17 4.65 10.75
CA ALA A 262 6.13 3.86 10.13
C ALA A 262 4.78 4.09 10.83
N ASN A 263 3.73 4.24 10.02
CA ASN A 263 2.35 4.43 10.43
C ASN A 263 1.48 3.29 9.92
N TYR A 264 0.70 2.67 10.80
CA TYR A 264 -0.24 1.65 10.42
C TYR A 264 -1.49 2.26 9.78
N LEU A 265 -1.74 1.92 8.52
CA LEU A 265 -2.88 2.45 7.76
C LEU A 265 -4.15 1.64 8.06
N LYS A 266 -4.67 1.74 9.29
CA LYS A 266 -5.84 0.98 9.76
C LYS A 266 -7.02 1.02 8.78
N ARG A 267 -7.35 2.19 8.23
CA ARG A 267 -8.45 2.35 7.25
C ARG A 267 -8.24 1.51 5.97
N LYS A 268 -7.01 1.42 5.46
CA LYS A 268 -6.72 0.63 4.26
C LYS A 268 -6.83 -0.87 4.53
N VAL A 269 -6.38 -1.31 5.72
CA VAL A 269 -6.45 -2.73 6.11
C VAL A 269 -7.89 -3.16 6.35
N GLU A 270 -8.69 -2.34 7.04
CA GLU A 270 -10.11 -2.65 7.23
C GLU A 270 -10.88 -2.68 5.91
N GLN A 271 -10.51 -1.81 4.96
CA GLN A 271 -11.11 -1.79 3.62
C GLN A 271 -10.71 -3.02 2.81
N SER A 272 -9.45 -3.47 2.86
CA SER A 272 -9.01 -4.68 2.17
C SER A 272 -9.59 -5.95 2.80
N GLU A 273 -9.75 -6.00 4.12
CA GLU A 273 -10.41 -7.12 4.81
C GLU A 273 -11.91 -7.18 4.54
N LYS A 274 -12.60 -6.03 4.42
CA LYS A 274 -14.01 -5.98 3.99
C LYS A 274 -14.20 -6.36 2.53
N ALA A 275 -13.23 -6.05 1.65
CA ALA A 275 -13.25 -6.46 0.25
C ALA A 275 -12.90 -7.94 0.05
N ALA A 276 -12.07 -8.52 0.93
CA ALA A 276 -11.71 -9.93 0.93
C ALA A 276 -12.73 -10.82 1.68
N ALA A 277 -13.71 -10.23 2.37
CA ALA A 277 -14.86 -10.98 2.86
C ALA A 277 -15.66 -11.45 1.64
N PRO A 278 -15.92 -12.76 1.48
CA PRO A 278 -16.74 -13.23 0.37
C PRO A 278 -18.10 -12.56 0.48
N ALA A 279 -18.43 -11.73 -0.51
CA ALA A 279 -19.78 -11.22 -0.69
C ALA A 279 -20.72 -12.42 -0.73
N ALA A 280 -21.61 -12.51 0.25
CA ALA A 280 -22.70 -13.45 0.21
C ALA A 280 -23.55 -13.12 -1.03
N GLY A 281 -23.42 -13.94 -2.07
CA GLY A 281 -24.30 -13.96 -3.23
C GLY A 281 -24.09 -12.83 -4.25
N GLY A 282 -23.26 -13.07 -5.25
CA GLY A 282 -23.27 -12.30 -6.50
C GLY A 282 -22.62 -13.13 -7.62
N PRO A 283 -23.27 -13.33 -8.78
CA PRO A 283 -22.77 -14.23 -9.82
C PRO A 283 -21.51 -13.66 -10.46
N ALA A 284 -20.43 -14.44 -10.47
CA ALA A 284 -19.24 -14.13 -11.24
C ALA A 284 -19.58 -14.13 -12.74
N GLY A 285 -19.34 -13.00 -13.39
CA GLY A 285 -19.51 -12.84 -14.83
C GLY A 285 -18.50 -13.67 -15.63
N PRO A 286 -18.84 -14.11 -16.86
CA PRO A 286 -18.04 -15.04 -17.63
C PRO A 286 -16.97 -14.31 -18.46
N GLY A 287 -15.72 -14.75 -18.34
CA GLY A 287 -14.68 -14.39 -19.29
C GLY A 287 -13.24 -14.50 -18.78
N MET A 288 -12.63 -15.68 -18.83
CA MET A 288 -11.19 -15.81 -19.12
C MET A 288 -10.84 -17.21 -19.67
N PRO A 289 -10.04 -17.32 -20.75
CA PRO A 289 -9.77 -18.57 -21.47
C PRO A 289 -8.59 -19.40 -20.90
N PRO A 290 -8.44 -20.69 -21.30
CA PRO A 290 -7.57 -21.65 -20.63
C PRO A 290 -6.20 -21.86 -21.30
N GLY A 291 -5.16 -22.00 -20.46
CA GLY A 291 -4.08 -22.98 -20.64
C GLY A 291 -2.72 -22.49 -21.15
N VAL A 292 -1.65 -22.74 -20.37
CA VAL A 292 -0.29 -23.16 -20.84
C VAL A 292 0.38 -24.02 -19.76
N ALA A 293 1.08 -25.07 -20.20
CA ALA A 293 1.62 -26.20 -19.44
C ALA A 293 3.02 -25.99 -18.83
N GLY A 294 3.37 -26.81 -17.82
CA GLY A 294 4.73 -27.39 -17.67
C GLY A 294 5.36 -27.50 -16.26
N ARG A 295 5.23 -28.71 -15.63
CA ARG A 295 6.17 -29.46 -14.71
C ARG A 295 6.87 -28.72 -13.51
N PRO A 296 7.54 -29.38 -12.53
CA PRO A 296 7.76 -30.82 -12.24
C PRO A 296 7.35 -31.29 -10.80
N GLN A 297 7.37 -32.62 -10.62
CA GLN A 297 7.17 -33.36 -9.36
C GLN A 297 8.26 -33.09 -8.32
N VAL A 298 7.85 -32.97 -7.04
CA VAL A 298 8.74 -33.10 -5.87
C VAL A 298 8.28 -34.28 -5.01
N GLN A 299 9.28 -35.05 -4.58
CA GLN A 299 9.27 -36.35 -3.91
C GLN A 299 8.26 -36.49 -2.76
N GLN A 300 7.58 -37.64 -2.75
CA GLN A 300 6.80 -38.15 -1.63
C GLN A 300 7.72 -38.89 -0.65
N ALA A 301 7.57 -38.58 0.64
CA ALA A 301 8.00 -39.39 1.77
C ALA A 301 6.75 -39.73 2.64
N PRO A 302 6.80 -40.77 3.47
CA PRO A 302 5.77 -41.82 3.47
C PRO A 302 4.53 -41.52 4.32
N VAL A 303 3.50 -42.27 3.98
CA VAL A 303 2.09 -42.18 4.36
C VAL A 303 1.88 -42.42 5.86
N GLU A 304 1.47 -41.37 6.57
CA GLU A 304 0.48 -41.49 7.65
C GLU A 304 -0.90 -41.20 7.04
N GLU A 305 -1.90 -41.99 7.42
CA GLU A 305 -3.24 -41.94 6.85
C GLU A 305 -3.80 -40.50 6.85
N PRO A 306 -4.12 -39.93 5.67
CA PRO A 306 -4.51 -38.54 5.57
C PRO A 306 -5.91 -38.35 6.15
N SER A 307 -5.99 -37.81 7.38
CA SER A 307 -7.20 -37.22 7.95
C SER A 307 -7.87 -36.30 6.91
N ALA A 308 -9.20 -36.34 6.79
CA ALA A 308 -9.97 -35.62 5.76
C ALA A 308 -9.62 -34.12 5.66
N VAL A 309 -9.18 -33.51 6.76
CA VAL A 309 -8.69 -32.13 6.83
C VAL A 309 -7.41 -31.91 6.01
N SER A 310 -6.49 -32.89 6.00
CA SER A 310 -5.26 -32.84 5.19
C SER A 310 -5.57 -32.85 3.69
N LYS A 311 -6.63 -33.54 3.24
CA LYS A 311 -7.02 -33.58 1.83
C LYS A 311 -7.64 -32.26 1.38
N ALA A 312 -8.53 -31.69 2.20
CA ALA A 312 -9.11 -30.37 1.96
C ALA A 312 -8.05 -29.25 1.98
N TRP A 313 -7.11 -29.31 2.93
CA TRP A 313 -5.99 -28.36 3.01
C TRP A 313 -5.03 -28.48 1.84
N LYS A 314 -4.72 -29.71 1.40
CA LYS A 314 -3.87 -29.95 0.23
C LYS A 314 -4.54 -29.51 -1.07
N TRP A 315 -5.86 -29.67 -1.19
CA TRP A 315 -6.64 -29.14 -2.31
C TRP A 315 -6.66 -27.60 -2.33
N PHE A 316 -6.91 -26.97 -1.18
CA PHE A 316 -6.91 -25.50 -1.05
C PHE A 316 -5.52 -24.92 -1.34
N LYS A 317 -4.47 -25.53 -0.78
CA LYS A 317 -3.10 -25.10 -1.02
C LYS A 317 -2.72 -25.21 -2.50
N ASN A 318 -3.09 -26.31 -3.16
CA ASN A 318 -2.75 -26.54 -4.57
C ASN A 318 -3.55 -25.70 -5.56
N ASN A 319 -4.79 -25.31 -5.25
CA ASN A 319 -5.67 -24.61 -6.21
C ASN A 319 -5.83 -23.11 -5.92
N VAL A 320 -5.63 -22.66 -4.67
CA VAL A 320 -5.87 -21.26 -4.27
C VAL A 320 -4.56 -20.53 -3.95
N LEU A 321 -3.60 -21.18 -3.28
CA LEU A 321 -2.36 -20.52 -2.84
C LEU A 321 -1.22 -20.54 -3.88
N TYR A 322 -1.26 -21.40 -4.89
CA TYR A 322 -0.23 -21.48 -5.96
C TYR A 322 -0.58 -20.67 -7.23
N ILE A 323 -1.57 -19.77 -7.16
CA ILE A 323 -1.83 -18.78 -8.21
C ILE A 323 -1.08 -17.49 -7.84
N HIS A 324 0.24 -17.46 -8.08
CA HIS A 324 1.03 -16.24 -8.23
C HIS A 324 2.25 -16.48 -9.11
#